data_AF-A0A1H9PDY8-F1
#
_entry.id   AF-A0A1H9PDY8-F1
#
_cell.length_a   1.000
_cell.length_b   1.000
_cell.length_c   1.000
_cell.angle_alpha   90.00
_cell.angle_beta   90.00
_cell.angle_gamma   90.00
#
_symmetry.space_group_name_H-M   'P 1'
#
loop_
_entity.id
_entity.type
_entity.pdbx_description
1 polymer ?
#
loop_
_entity_poly.entity_id
_entity_poly.type
_entity_poly.pdbx_seq_one_letter_code
_entity_poly.pdbx_strand_id
1 'polypeptide(L)' 'MRDTLDSVAATRPSEKPEAACSVPTEADAKKPLLVCLSHLRWDFVYQRPQHLLVRAARGFSVVFMEEPVFADEPAPRLDV' A
#
# COMPACT_ATOMS: atom_id res chain seq x y z
N MET A 1 -35.25 27.45 26.48
CA MET A 1 -35.22 27.34 25.01
C MET A 1 -33.93 27.98 24.56
N ARG A 2 -33.01 27.17 24.01
CA ARG A 2 -31.68 27.53 23.47
C ARG A 2 -30.62 27.83 24.55
N ASP A 3 -29.37 27.41 24.45
CA ASP A 3 -28.66 26.56 23.49
C ASP A 3 -27.22 26.36 24.04
N THR A 4 -26.62 25.24 23.65
CA THR A 4 -25.16 25.02 23.50
C THR A 4 -24.30 24.95 24.77
N LEU A 5 -24.05 23.72 25.20
CA LEU A 5 -22.81 23.32 25.87
C LEU A 5 -21.63 23.63 24.92
N ASP A 6 -20.72 24.46 25.41
CA ASP A 6 -19.44 24.76 24.81
C ASP A 6 -18.67 23.46 24.57
N SER A 7 -18.56 23.09 23.29
CA SER A 7 -17.84 21.92 22.83
C SER A 7 -16.35 22.25 22.87
N VAL A 8 -15.69 21.88 23.97
CA VAL A 8 -14.24 21.92 24.04
C VAL A 8 -13.69 20.82 23.13
N ALA A 9 -13.31 21.26 21.93
CA ALA A 9 -12.49 20.52 21.01
C ALA A 9 -11.09 20.37 21.61
N ALA A 10 -10.81 19.20 22.18
CA ALA A 10 -9.45 18.76 22.50
C ALA A 10 -9.06 17.67 21.48
N THR A 11 -8.36 18.15 20.46
CA THR A 11 -7.60 17.48 19.41
C THR A 11 -7.11 16.08 19.75
N ARG A 12 -7.59 15.07 19.00
CA ARG A 12 -6.90 13.77 18.85
C ARG A 12 -5.67 13.99 17.95
N PRO A 13 -4.47 13.50 18.32
CA PRO A 13 -3.33 13.57 17.43
C PRO A 13 -3.59 12.71 16.19
N SER A 14 -3.29 13.28 15.03
CA SER A 14 -3.46 12.70 13.70
C SER A 14 -2.50 11.53 13.51
N GLU A 15 -3.00 10.29 13.57
CA GLU A 15 -2.30 9.13 12.99
C GLU A 15 -2.31 9.30 11.47
N LYS A 16 -1.14 9.60 10.90
CA LYS A 16 -0.89 9.45 9.45
C LYS A 16 -1.18 8.00 9.06
N PRO A 17 -1.70 7.71 7.85
CA PRO A 17 -1.67 6.37 7.32
C PRO A 17 -0.21 6.10 6.95
N GLU A 18 0.56 5.61 7.91
CA GLU A 18 1.84 4.96 7.65
C GLU A 18 1.51 3.77 6.75
N ALA A 19 2.14 3.74 5.57
CA ALA A 19 2.00 2.70 4.58
C ALA A 19 2.00 1.35 5.30
N ALA A 20 0.83 0.73 5.38
CA ALA A 20 0.68 -0.57 5.98
C ALA A 20 1.36 -1.55 5.04
N CYS A 21 2.67 -1.74 5.24
CA CYS A 21 3.32 -2.98 4.90
C CYS A 21 2.59 -4.04 5.72
N SER A 22 1.49 -4.55 5.16
CA SER A 22 0.67 -5.58 5.78
C SER A 22 1.57 -6.80 5.91
N VAL A 23 2.15 -6.97 7.09
CA VAL A 23 2.97 -8.13 7.40
C VAL A 23 2.06 -9.33 7.18
N PRO A 24 2.37 -10.24 6.24
CA PRO A 24 1.48 -11.36 5.95
C PRO A 24 1.35 -12.18 7.23
N THR A 25 0.14 -12.23 7.77
CA THR A 25 -0.20 -13.03 8.96
C THR A 25 -0.14 -14.51 8.55
N GLU A 26 0.08 -15.45 9.47
CA GLU A 26 0.18 -16.91 9.18
C GLU A 26 -0.94 -17.48 8.30
N ALA A 27 -2.12 -16.84 8.24
CA ALA A 27 -3.20 -17.20 7.34
C ALA A 27 -2.88 -16.95 5.83
N ASP A 28 -2.00 -15.99 5.52
CA ASP A 28 -1.46 -15.75 4.16
C ASP A 28 -0.42 -16.81 3.76
N ALA A 29 0.16 -17.55 4.72
CA ALA A 29 1.19 -18.56 4.47
C ALA A 29 0.70 -19.74 3.59
N LYS A 30 -0.61 -19.81 3.31
CA LYS A 30 -1.20 -20.83 2.43
C LYS A 30 -1.37 -20.40 0.98
N LYS A 31 -1.22 -19.11 0.65
CA LYS A 31 -1.36 -18.62 -0.72
C LYS A 31 0.01 -18.61 -1.41
N PRO A 32 0.13 -19.18 -2.64
CA PRO A 32 1.34 -19.01 -3.42
C PRO A 32 1.65 -17.52 -3.66
N LEU A 33 2.93 -17.17 -3.61
CA LEU A 33 3.41 -15.82 -3.87
C LEU A 33 3.42 -15.58 -5.40
N LEU A 34 2.79 -14.50 -5.84
CA LEU A 34 2.85 -14.00 -7.21
C LEU A 34 3.61 -12.67 -7.20
N VAL A 35 4.81 -12.68 -7.79
CA VAL A 35 5.61 -11.47 -7.99
C VAL A 35 5.37 -10.94 -9.40
N CYS A 36 4.86 -9.71 -9.51
CA CYS A 36 4.65 -9.01 -10.77
C CYS A 36 5.75 -7.95 -10.95
N LEU A 37 6.63 -8.19 -11.91
CA LEU A 37 7.68 -7.24 -12.30
C LEU A 37 7.12 -6.27 -13.33
N SER A 38 7.22 -4.96 -13.07
CA SER A 38 6.74 -3.93 -13.97
C SER A 38 7.84 -2.97 -14.37
N HIS A 39 8.03 -2.86 -15.67
CA HIS A 39 8.93 -1.88 -16.29
C HIS A 39 8.30 -0.49 -16.43
N LEU A 40 7.01 -0.35 -16.06
CA LEU A 40 6.31 0.93 -16.09
C LEU A 40 5.73 1.23 -14.71
N ARG A 41 5.99 2.44 -14.22
CA ARG A 41 5.44 2.93 -12.96
C ARG A 41 3.98 3.28 -13.14
N TRP A 42 3.19 3.08 -12.09
CA TRP A 42 1.76 3.34 -12.14
C TRP A 42 1.47 4.73 -11.58
N ASP A 43 1.47 5.72 -12.46
CA ASP A 43 1.04 7.07 -12.10
C ASP A 43 -0.49 7.15 -12.05
N PHE A 44 -1.09 6.61 -10.98
CA PHE A 44 -2.53 6.65 -10.62
C PHE A 44 -3.57 6.18 -11.65
N VAL A 45 -3.18 5.78 -12.86
CA VAL A 45 -4.12 5.27 -13.88
C VAL A 45 -4.38 3.80 -13.66
N TYR A 46 -5.66 3.44 -13.53
CA TYR A 46 -6.08 2.05 -13.43
C TYR A 46 -6.00 1.36 -14.80
N GLN A 47 -5.12 0.36 -14.94
CA GLN A 47 -4.84 -0.30 -16.22
C GLN A 47 -5.16 -1.80 -16.23
N ARG A 48 -5.12 -2.42 -17.43
CA ARG A 48 -5.33 -3.87 -17.62
C ARG A 48 -4.48 -4.77 -16.70
N PRO A 49 -3.20 -4.48 -16.41
CA PRO A 49 -2.41 -5.27 -15.47
C PRO A 49 -3.02 -5.29 -14.06
N GLN A 50 -3.57 -4.17 -13.59
CA GLN A 50 -4.19 -4.04 -12.27
C GLN A 50 -5.46 -4.90 -12.16
N HIS A 51 -6.26 -4.99 -13.22
CA HIS A 51 -7.39 -5.92 -13.27
C HIS A 51 -6.96 -7.38 -13.04
N LEU A 52 -5.82 -7.79 -13.61
CA LEU A 52 -5.31 -9.14 -13.45
C LEU A 52 -4.81 -9.39 -12.02
N LEU A 53 -4.07 -8.45 -11.44
CA LEU A 53 -3.56 -8.56 -10.07
C LEU A 53 -4.69 -8.60 -9.04
N VAL A 54 -5.73 -7.78 -9.20
CA VAL A 54 -6.91 -7.79 -8.32
C VAL A 54 -7.63 -9.14 -8.36
N ARG A 55 -7.70 -9.79 -9.53
CA ARG A 55 -8.27 -11.14 -9.64
C ARG A 55 -7.35 -12.19 -9.01
N ALA A 56 -6.03 -12.06 -9.21
CA ALA A 56 -5.03 -12.97 -8.66
C ALA A 56 -4.99 -12.92 -7.12
N ALA A 57 -5.21 -11.77 -6.49
CA ALA A 57 -5.21 -11.60 -5.03
C ALA A 57 -6.21 -12.50 -4.27
N ARG A 58 -7.21 -13.05 -4.97
CA ARG A 58 -8.14 -14.04 -4.41
C ARG A 58 -7.46 -15.35 -4.05
N GLY A 59 -6.43 -15.76 -4.81
CA GLY A 59 -5.74 -17.03 -4.64
C GLY A 59 -4.24 -16.93 -4.37
N PHE A 60 -3.64 -15.76 -4.58
CA PHE A 60 -2.20 -15.52 -4.43
C PHE A 60 -1.95 -14.39 -3.44
N SER A 61 -0.81 -14.43 -2.75
CA SER A 61 -0.22 -13.24 -2.14
C SER A 61 0.48 -12.48 -3.27
N VAL A 62 0.00 -11.29 -3.61
CA VAL A 62 0.46 -10.56 -4.80
C VAL A 62 1.39 -9.43 -4.38
N VAL A 63 2.61 -9.46 -4.91
CA VAL A 63 3.61 -8.39 -4.76
C VAL A 63 3.88 -7.78 -6.11
N PHE A 64 3.90 -6.46 -6.18
CA PHE A 64 4.27 -5.69 -7.36
C PHE A 64 5.64 -5.05 -7.14
N MET A 65 6.55 -5.20 -8.09
CA MET A 65 7.90 -4.68 -8.01
C MET A 65 8.22 -3.87 -9.27
N GLU A 66 8.57 -2.61 -9.06
CA GLU A 66 8.97 -1.67 -10.12
C GLU A 66 10.46 -1.78 -10.44
N GLU A 67 10.86 -1.29 -11.60
CA GLU A 67 12.25 -1.12 -11.97
C GLU A 67 12.98 -0.17 -10.99
N PRO A 68 14.26 -0.41 -10.64
CA PRO A 68 15.03 0.48 -9.79
C PRO A 68 15.11 1.89 -10.36
N VAL A 69 14.91 2.88 -9.49
CA VAL A 69 15.20 4.28 -9.80
C VAL A 69 16.65 4.55 -9.45
N PHE A 70 17.44 4.94 -10.44
CA PHE A 70 18.82 5.37 -10.21
C PHE A 70 18.82 6.74 -9.52
N ALA A 71 19.45 6.81 -8.36
CA ALA A 71 19.67 8.03 -7.58
C ALA A 71 21.14 8.10 -7.17
N ASP A 72 21.63 9.31 -6.89
CA ASP A 72 23.01 9.55 -6.44
C ASP A 72 23.26 9.12 -4.97
N GLU A 73 22.39 8.29 -4.42
CA GLU A 73 22.52 7.73 -3.07
C GLU A 73 23.43 6.49 -3.08
N PRO A 74 24.34 6.35 -2.11
CA PRO A 74 25.36 5.28 -2.13
C PRO A 74 24.81 3.88 -1.81
N ALA A 75 23.58 3.76 -1.30
CA ALA A 75 23.01 2.49 -0.86
C ALA A 75 21.64 2.24 -1.52
N PRO A 76 21.37 1.01 -2.01
CA PRO A 76 20.05 0.67 -2.53
C PRO A 76 19.02 0.64 -1.40
N ARG A 77 17.85 1.23 -1.64
CA ARG A 77 16.70 1.20 -0.73
C ARG A 77 15.43 0.78 -1.45
N LEU A 78 14.53 0.16 -0.71
CA LEU A 78 13.17 -0.13 -1.15
C LEU A 78 12.24 0.90 -0.53
N ASP A 79 11.50 1.62 -1.36
CA ASP A 79 10.42 2.48 -0.88
C ASP A 79 9.19 1.59 -0.58
N VAL A 80 8.62 1.76 0.62
CA VAL A 80 7.51 0.94 1.15
C VAL A 80 6.23 1.76 1.27
#